data_AF-A0A3D0MBX0-F1
#
_entry.id   AF-A0A3D0MBX0-F1
#
_cell.length_a   1.000
_cell.length_b   1.000
_cell.length_c   1.000
_cell.angle_alpha   90.00
_cell.angle_beta   90.00
_cell.angle_gamma   90.00
#
_symmetry.space_group_name_H-M   'P 1'
#
loop_
_entity.id
_entity.type
_entity.pdbx_description
1 polymer ?
#
loop_
_entity_poly.entity_id
_entity_poly.type
_entity_poly.pdbx_seq_one_letter_code
_entity_poly.pdbx_strand_id
1 'polypeptide(L)'
;MDTGHESANSFAKSFVLILVLAFGLVGCSSTKVAYRYADWGIVWWVEDYVSLTADQKQQLNNDIAQLRQWHCSAELPRYQAWLDELESDVSNNPPDQATVEYHQQQLFSFFPSLLERATPVATNLLSSLSDEQVQELADNMAQSQREMEEEFLADSPEATAEARADRTAERVERWLGELNSEQRNIVR
;
A
#
# COMPACT_ATOMS: atom_id res chain seq x y z
N MET A 1 54.69 11.62 -3.29
CA MET A 1 53.43 11.92 -2.57
C MET A 1 52.32 11.92 -3.59
N ASP A 2 51.68 10.77 -3.88
CA ASP A 2 50.34 10.74 -4.51
C ASP A 2 49.65 9.35 -4.51
N THR A 3 49.95 8.45 -3.57
CA THR A 3 49.36 7.08 -3.54
C THR A 3 48.11 6.98 -2.67
N GLY A 4 47.75 8.04 -1.94
CA GLY A 4 46.60 8.06 -1.02
C GLY A 4 45.26 8.30 -1.70
N HIS A 5 45.24 9.03 -2.82
CA HIS A 5 43.99 9.43 -3.47
C HIS A 5 43.37 8.30 -4.32
N GLU A 6 44.19 7.48 -4.99
CA GLU A 6 43.71 6.33 -5.78
C GLU A 6 43.09 5.22 -4.91
N SER A 7 43.67 4.95 -3.74
CA SER A 7 43.15 3.91 -2.83
C SER A 7 41.79 4.27 -2.25
N ALA A 8 41.57 5.54 -1.88
CA ALA A 8 40.28 6.01 -1.35
C ALA A 8 39.17 5.96 -2.41
N ASN A 9 39.50 6.31 -3.66
CA ASN A 9 38.58 6.20 -4.79
C ASN A 9 38.23 4.74 -5.14
N SER A 10 39.18 3.81 -5.01
CA SER A 10 38.92 2.38 -5.21
C SER A 10 38.00 1.81 -4.12
N PHE A 11 38.20 2.21 -2.87
CA PHE A 11 37.35 1.80 -1.74
C PHE A 11 35.94 2.38 -1.83
N ALA A 12 35.81 3.66 -2.19
CA ALA A 12 34.51 4.31 -2.41
C ALA A 12 33.76 3.69 -3.60
N LYS A 13 34.44 3.39 -4.71
CA LYS A 13 33.85 2.69 -5.86
C LYS A 13 33.38 1.28 -5.49
N SER A 14 34.18 0.53 -4.74
CA SER A 14 33.81 -0.81 -4.26
C SER A 14 32.61 -0.77 -3.30
N PHE A 15 32.57 0.22 -2.40
CA PHE A 15 31.46 0.42 -1.48
C PHE A 15 30.16 0.81 -2.20
N VAL A 16 30.22 1.72 -3.18
CA VAL A 16 29.08 2.08 -4.02
C VAL A 16 28.59 0.88 -4.83
N LEU A 17 29.49 0.07 -5.37
CA LEU A 17 29.15 -1.11 -6.16
C LEU A 17 28.50 -2.20 -5.28
N ILE A 18 28.98 -2.38 -4.05
CA ILE A 18 28.36 -3.26 -3.04
C ILE A 18 26.97 -2.74 -2.64
N LEU A 19 26.80 -1.42 -2.44
CA LEU A 19 25.49 -0.82 -2.17
C LEU A 19 24.52 -1.04 -3.32
N VAL A 20 24.93 -0.78 -4.57
CA VAL A 20 24.08 -0.98 -5.75
C VAL A 20 23.71 -2.45 -5.92
N LEU A 21 24.64 -3.38 -5.68
CA LEU A 21 24.33 -4.83 -5.68
C LEU A 21 23.39 -5.21 -4.53
N ALA A 22 23.59 -4.68 -3.33
CA ALA A 22 22.71 -4.94 -2.18
C ALA A 22 21.29 -4.42 -2.45
N PHE A 23 21.15 -3.21 -2.99
CA PHE A 23 19.85 -2.65 -3.39
C PHE A 23 19.22 -3.41 -4.58
N GLY A 24 20.03 -3.88 -5.53
CA GLY A 24 19.57 -4.72 -6.65
C GLY A 24 19.01 -6.07 -6.18
N LEU A 25 19.63 -6.69 -5.16
CA LEU A 25 19.16 -7.93 -4.56
C LEU A 25 17.87 -7.74 -3.72
N VAL A 26 17.69 -6.57 -3.10
CA VAL A 26 16.44 -6.19 -2.42
C VAL A 26 15.28 -6.10 -3.43
N GLY A 27 15.54 -5.65 -4.66
CA GLY A 27 14.54 -5.53 -5.72
C GLY A 27 13.90 -6.86 -6.15
N CYS A 28 14.66 -7.95 -6.17
CA CYS A 28 14.13 -9.29 -6.49
C CYS A 28 13.29 -9.91 -5.37
N SER A 29 13.24 -9.25 -4.21
CA SER A 29 12.57 -9.72 -3.00
C SER A 29 11.71 -8.61 -2.37
N SER A 30 11.32 -7.60 -3.15
CA SER A 30 10.61 -6.39 -2.68
C SER A 30 9.32 -6.72 -1.94
N THR A 31 8.57 -7.73 -2.40
CA THR A 31 7.36 -8.22 -1.73
C THR A 31 7.66 -8.81 -0.36
N LYS A 32 8.67 -9.68 -0.23
CA LYS A 32 9.10 -10.21 1.08
C LYS A 32 9.60 -9.11 2.02
N VAL A 33 10.27 -8.10 1.50
CA VAL A 33 10.74 -6.95 2.28
C VAL A 33 9.55 -6.12 2.77
N ALA A 34 8.62 -5.77 1.88
CA ALA A 34 7.40 -5.08 2.24
C ALA A 34 6.61 -5.82 3.34
N TYR A 35 6.39 -7.14 3.19
CA TYR A 35 5.70 -7.95 4.20
C TYR A 35 6.48 -8.09 5.52
N ARG A 36 7.82 -8.10 5.47
CA ARG A 36 8.66 -8.15 6.66
C ARG A 36 8.57 -6.86 7.49
N TYR A 37 8.50 -5.72 6.83
CA TYR A 37 8.45 -4.40 7.50
C TYR A 37 7.05 -3.82 7.63
N ALA A 38 6.02 -4.53 7.15
CA ALA A 38 4.62 -4.10 7.21
C ALA A 38 4.18 -3.77 8.64
N ASP A 39 4.54 -4.61 9.63
CA ASP A 39 4.15 -4.36 11.03
C ASP A 39 4.64 -3.00 11.54
N TRP A 40 5.89 -2.68 11.23
CA TRP A 40 6.49 -1.41 11.62
C TRP A 40 5.82 -0.23 10.91
N GLY A 41 5.52 -0.38 9.61
CA GLY A 41 4.81 0.65 8.85
C GLY A 41 3.39 0.91 9.36
N ILE A 42 2.67 -0.14 9.77
CA ILE A 42 1.31 -0.01 10.33
C ILE A 42 1.36 0.72 11.68
N VAL A 43 2.29 0.36 12.57
CA VAL A 43 2.43 1.06 13.86
C VAL A 43 2.78 2.51 13.65
N TRP A 44 3.74 2.81 12.76
CA TRP A 44 4.12 4.18 12.45
C TRP A 44 2.94 4.99 11.91
N TRP A 45 2.16 4.42 10.99
CA TRP A 45 0.94 5.06 10.48
C TRP A 45 -0.10 5.30 11.58
N VAL A 46 -0.27 4.39 12.53
CA VAL A 46 -1.16 4.61 13.69
C VAL A 46 -0.64 5.75 14.58
N GLU A 47 0.67 5.84 14.77
CA GLU A 47 1.31 6.89 15.57
C GLU A 47 1.22 8.28 14.95
N ASP A 48 0.99 8.40 13.65
CA ASP A 48 0.65 9.67 13.01
C ASP A 48 -0.71 10.22 13.47
N TYR A 49 -1.58 9.36 14.02
CA TYR A 49 -2.89 9.75 14.54
C TYR A 49 -2.97 9.80 16.07
N VAL A 50 -2.26 8.93 16.79
CA VAL A 50 -2.36 8.86 18.25
C VAL A 50 -1.05 8.43 18.91
N SER A 51 -0.64 9.14 19.95
CA SER A 51 0.57 8.86 20.70
C SER A 51 0.39 7.64 21.60
N LEU A 52 1.01 6.52 21.25
CA LEU A 52 0.85 5.25 21.99
C LEU A 52 1.82 5.11 23.17
N THR A 53 1.34 4.55 24.28
CA THR A 53 2.19 4.10 25.39
C THR A 53 2.98 2.84 25.02
N ALA A 54 4.03 2.52 25.79
CA ALA A 54 4.84 1.32 25.53
C ALA A 54 4.00 0.03 25.55
N ASP A 55 3.05 -0.08 26.49
CA ASP A 55 2.18 -1.26 26.62
C ASP A 55 1.20 -1.36 25.44
N GLN A 56 0.61 -0.24 25.01
CA GLN A 56 -0.27 -0.18 23.82
C GLN A 56 0.50 -0.57 22.54
N LYS A 57 1.72 -0.07 22.35
CA LYS A 57 2.57 -0.45 21.22
C LYS A 57 2.91 -1.94 21.24
N GLN A 58 3.24 -2.48 22.41
CA GLN A 58 3.55 -3.91 22.54
C GLN A 58 2.34 -4.78 22.21
N GLN A 59 1.15 -4.40 22.68
CA GLN A 59 -0.10 -5.08 22.36
C GLN A 59 -0.42 -5.00 20.85
N LEU A 60 -0.34 -3.81 20.27
CA LEU A 60 -0.59 -3.59 18.83
C LEU A 60 0.37 -4.40 17.96
N ASN A 61 1.66 -4.43 18.30
CA ASN A 61 2.65 -5.25 17.58
C ASN A 61 2.30 -6.75 17.63
N ASN A 62 1.88 -7.26 18.79
CA ASN A 62 1.49 -8.67 18.93
C ASN A 62 0.23 -9.00 18.11
N ASP A 63 -0.75 -8.10 18.09
CA ASP A 63 -2.00 -8.27 17.35
C ASP A 63 -1.74 -8.23 15.82
N ILE A 64 -0.92 -7.28 15.35
CA ILE A 64 -0.52 -7.20 13.94
C ILE A 64 0.32 -8.43 13.54
N ALA A 65 1.23 -8.89 14.38
CA ALA A 65 2.06 -10.06 14.07
C ALA A 65 1.20 -11.32 13.86
N GLN A 66 0.17 -11.51 14.68
CA GLN A 66 -0.80 -12.61 14.54
C GLN A 66 -1.64 -12.45 13.27
N LEU A 67 -2.16 -11.24 13.01
CA LEU A 67 -2.90 -10.94 11.79
C LEU A 67 -2.07 -11.24 10.53
N ARG A 68 -0.81 -10.77 10.50
CA ARG A 68 0.11 -11.03 9.39
C ARG A 68 0.38 -12.52 9.22
N GLN A 69 0.63 -13.25 10.31
CA GLN A 69 0.88 -14.69 10.22
C GLN A 69 -0.30 -15.42 9.59
N TRP A 70 -1.53 -15.09 10.00
CA TRP A 70 -2.73 -15.62 9.38
C TRP A 70 -2.84 -15.20 7.91
N HIS A 71 -2.67 -13.92 7.60
CA HIS A 71 -2.75 -13.42 6.22
C HIS A 71 -1.75 -14.13 5.30
N CYS A 72 -0.51 -14.34 5.77
CA CYS A 72 0.51 -15.03 5.00
C CYS A 72 0.23 -16.52 4.79
N SER A 73 -0.39 -17.18 5.77
CA SER A 73 -0.65 -18.63 5.72
C SER A 73 -1.98 -18.99 5.06
N ALA A 74 -2.96 -18.09 5.07
CA ALA A 74 -4.32 -18.34 4.59
C ALA A 74 -4.70 -17.50 3.36
N GLU A 75 -4.46 -16.18 3.37
CA GLU A 75 -4.91 -15.28 2.28
C GLU A 75 -3.92 -15.23 1.11
N LEU A 76 -2.61 -15.14 1.37
CA LEU A 76 -1.61 -15.07 0.29
C LEU A 76 -1.67 -16.25 -0.70
N PRO A 77 -1.84 -17.52 -0.26
CA PRO A 77 -2.01 -18.63 -1.19
C PRO A 77 -3.28 -18.50 -2.06
N ARG A 78 -4.36 -17.91 -1.52
CA ARG A 78 -5.60 -17.66 -2.28
C ARG A 78 -5.38 -16.57 -3.33
N TYR A 79 -4.67 -15.50 -2.97
CA TYR A 79 -4.37 -14.42 -3.90
C TYR A 79 -3.47 -14.94 -5.02
N GLN A 80 -2.48 -15.77 -4.69
CA GLN A 80 -1.63 -16.41 -5.69
C GLN A 80 -2.46 -17.25 -6.67
N ALA A 81 -3.34 -18.13 -6.17
CA ALA A 81 -4.18 -18.95 -7.05
C ALA A 81 -5.09 -18.12 -7.96
N TRP A 82 -5.67 -17.02 -7.43
CA TRP A 82 -6.48 -16.09 -8.23
C TRP A 82 -5.64 -15.31 -9.24
N LEU A 83 -4.40 -14.93 -8.91
CA LEU A 83 -3.49 -14.27 -9.84
C LEU A 83 -3.06 -15.22 -10.97
N ASP A 84 -2.82 -16.49 -10.67
CA ASP A 84 -2.51 -17.52 -11.67
C ASP A 84 -3.69 -17.73 -12.64
N GLU A 85 -4.92 -17.71 -12.12
CA GLU A 85 -6.16 -17.76 -12.92
C GLU A 85 -6.31 -16.51 -13.79
N LEU A 86 -6.15 -15.32 -13.20
CA LEU A 86 -6.18 -14.04 -13.91
C LEU A 86 -5.14 -14.00 -15.04
N GLU A 87 -3.91 -14.43 -14.79
CA GLU A 87 -2.86 -14.51 -15.81
C GLU A 87 -3.28 -15.43 -16.96
N SER A 88 -3.81 -16.62 -16.64
CA SER A 88 -4.32 -17.56 -17.65
C SER A 88 -5.39 -16.93 -18.52
N ASP A 89 -6.38 -16.27 -17.91
CA ASP A 89 -7.55 -15.72 -18.60
C ASP A 89 -7.21 -14.52 -19.51
N VAL A 90 -6.19 -13.73 -19.16
CA VAL A 90 -5.77 -12.55 -19.95
C VAL A 90 -4.62 -12.83 -20.93
N SER A 91 -3.98 -14.01 -20.86
CA SER A 91 -2.75 -14.30 -21.62
C SER A 91 -2.96 -14.45 -23.14
N ASN A 92 -4.14 -14.86 -23.58
CA ASN A 92 -4.36 -15.28 -24.98
C ASN A 92 -5.18 -14.28 -25.81
N ASN A 93 -6.12 -13.56 -25.18
CA ASN A 93 -6.96 -12.57 -25.84
C ASN A 93 -7.35 -11.47 -24.84
N PRO A 94 -7.73 -10.26 -25.31
CA PRO A 94 -8.34 -9.26 -24.45
C PRO A 94 -9.54 -9.87 -23.70
N PRO A 95 -9.63 -9.70 -22.37
CA PRO A 95 -10.75 -10.24 -21.61
C PRO A 95 -12.05 -9.57 -22.01
N ASP A 96 -13.14 -10.32 -22.03
CA ASP A 96 -14.47 -9.75 -22.17
C ASP A 96 -14.96 -9.15 -20.84
N GLN A 97 -16.07 -8.40 -20.89
CA GLN A 97 -16.64 -7.75 -19.71
C GLN A 97 -16.94 -8.75 -18.58
N ALA A 98 -17.46 -9.94 -18.92
CA ALA A 98 -17.81 -10.95 -17.93
C ALA A 98 -16.57 -11.48 -17.18
N THR A 99 -15.46 -11.67 -17.89
CA THR A 99 -14.17 -12.06 -17.32
C THR A 99 -13.64 -10.99 -16.37
N VAL A 100 -13.71 -9.71 -16.77
CA VAL A 100 -13.30 -8.58 -15.91
C VAL A 100 -14.16 -8.49 -14.64
N GLU A 101 -15.48 -8.60 -14.79
CA GLU A 101 -16.42 -8.58 -13.65
C GLU A 101 -16.19 -9.76 -12.71
N TYR A 102 -15.91 -10.95 -13.24
CA TYR A 102 -15.58 -12.13 -12.45
C TYR A 102 -14.35 -11.89 -11.55
N HIS A 103 -13.23 -11.45 -12.11
CA HIS A 103 -12.02 -11.21 -11.31
C HIS A 103 -12.19 -10.04 -10.33
N GLN A 104 -12.97 -9.01 -10.70
CA GLN A 104 -13.32 -7.93 -9.78
C GLN A 104 -14.10 -8.47 -8.55
N GLN A 105 -15.08 -9.36 -8.77
CA GLN A 105 -15.82 -9.98 -7.67
C GLN A 105 -14.93 -10.86 -6.79
N GLN A 106 -14.02 -11.64 -7.38
CA GLN A 106 -13.04 -12.42 -6.63
C GLN A 106 -12.15 -11.53 -5.75
N LEU A 107 -11.62 -10.44 -6.32
CA LEU A 107 -10.82 -9.46 -5.57
C LEU A 107 -11.58 -8.90 -4.36
N PHE A 108 -12.85 -8.52 -4.54
CA PHE A 108 -13.67 -8.02 -3.44
C PHE A 108 -14.04 -9.09 -2.40
N SER A 109 -14.09 -10.36 -2.80
CA SER A 109 -14.40 -11.48 -1.89
C SER A 109 -13.33 -11.71 -0.82
N PHE A 110 -12.12 -11.18 -0.99
CA PHE A 110 -11.03 -11.30 -0.01
C PHE A 110 -11.19 -10.33 1.18
N PHE A 111 -11.89 -9.20 0.98
CA PHE A 111 -12.01 -8.15 2.01
C PHE A 111 -12.75 -8.60 3.29
N PRO A 112 -13.90 -9.29 3.23
CA PRO A 112 -14.66 -9.65 4.43
C PRO A 112 -13.84 -10.44 5.46
N SER A 113 -13.10 -11.46 5.02
CA SER A 113 -12.25 -12.28 5.90
C SER A 113 -11.10 -11.47 6.52
N LEU A 114 -10.49 -10.57 5.73
CA LEU A 114 -9.47 -9.66 6.24
C LEU A 114 -10.04 -8.72 7.32
N LEU A 115 -11.19 -8.11 7.06
CA LEU A 115 -11.86 -7.20 8.01
C LEU A 115 -12.28 -7.90 9.29
N GLU A 116 -12.82 -9.12 9.19
CA GLU A 116 -13.19 -9.94 10.36
C GLU A 116 -11.98 -10.16 11.29
N ARG A 117 -10.80 -10.40 10.72
CA ARG A 117 -9.57 -10.62 11.48
C ARG A 117 -8.86 -9.34 11.93
N ALA A 118 -9.00 -8.25 11.18
CA ALA A 118 -8.45 -6.95 11.53
C ALA A 118 -9.29 -6.23 12.60
N THR A 119 -10.59 -6.51 12.70
CA THR A 119 -11.50 -5.85 13.65
C THR A 119 -11.02 -5.97 15.10
N PRO A 120 -10.67 -7.16 15.63
CA PRO A 120 -10.14 -7.28 16.99
C PRO A 120 -8.87 -6.45 17.24
N VAL A 121 -7.98 -6.35 16.25
CA VAL A 121 -6.75 -5.54 16.33
C VAL A 121 -7.11 -4.08 16.59
N ALA A 122 -8.05 -3.54 15.80
CA ALA A 122 -8.51 -2.16 15.95
C ALA A 122 -9.26 -1.95 17.27
N THR A 123 -10.20 -2.85 17.62
CA THR A 123 -11.00 -2.67 18.84
C THR A 123 -10.19 -2.80 20.12
N ASN A 124 -9.17 -3.68 20.14
CA ASN A 124 -8.26 -3.81 21.28
C ASN A 124 -7.50 -2.52 21.53
N LEU A 125 -6.96 -1.92 20.46
CA LEU A 125 -6.26 -0.64 20.54
C LEU A 125 -7.22 0.48 20.97
N LEU A 126 -8.32 0.66 20.25
CA LEU A 126 -9.28 1.75 20.49
C LEU A 126 -9.88 1.71 21.90
N SER A 127 -10.16 0.51 22.42
CA SER A 127 -10.68 0.35 23.79
C SER A 127 -9.64 0.59 24.89
N SER A 128 -8.35 0.67 24.53
CA SER A 128 -7.25 0.92 25.46
C SER A 128 -6.83 2.39 25.54
N LEU A 129 -7.39 3.25 24.69
CA LEU A 129 -7.04 4.67 24.64
C LEU A 129 -7.61 5.44 25.85
N SER A 130 -6.85 6.40 26.37
CA SER A 130 -7.36 7.37 27.34
C SER A 130 -8.23 8.43 26.67
N ASP A 131 -8.99 9.21 27.45
CA ASP A 131 -9.79 10.31 26.94
C ASP A 131 -8.95 11.34 26.16
N GLU A 132 -7.73 11.61 26.63
CA GLU A 132 -6.78 12.49 25.94
C GLU A 132 -6.33 11.91 24.59
N GLN A 133 -6.04 10.60 24.54
CA GLN A 133 -5.66 9.92 23.30
C GLN A 133 -6.82 9.84 22.30
N VAL A 134 -8.06 9.71 22.78
CA VAL A 134 -9.27 9.75 21.92
C VAL A 134 -9.42 11.13 21.30
N GLN A 135 -9.16 12.21 22.06
CA GLN A 135 -9.20 13.58 21.53
C GLN A 135 -8.09 13.82 20.50
N GLU A 136 -6.86 13.38 20.79
CA GLU A 136 -5.73 13.45 19.85
C GLU A 136 -6.04 12.74 18.52
N LEU A 137 -6.56 11.51 18.61
CA LEU A 137 -7.00 10.74 17.45
C LEU A 137 -8.03 11.51 16.61
N ALA A 138 -9.06 12.05 17.26
CA ALA A 138 -10.11 12.81 16.57
C ALA A 138 -9.57 14.06 15.87
N ASP A 139 -8.68 14.81 16.53
CA ASP A 139 -8.09 16.04 15.99
C ASP A 139 -7.18 15.74 14.78
N ASN A 140 -6.35 14.70 14.87
CA ASN A 140 -5.47 14.28 13.78
C ASN A 140 -6.27 13.67 12.61
N MET A 141 -7.35 12.92 12.89
CA MET A 141 -8.27 12.48 11.84
C MET A 141 -8.93 13.67 11.14
N ALA A 142 -9.38 14.68 11.88
CA ALA A 142 -9.98 15.88 11.29
C ALA A 142 -8.97 16.68 10.45
N GLN A 143 -7.70 16.75 10.86
CA GLN A 143 -6.64 17.35 10.07
C GLN A 143 -6.37 16.57 8.78
N SER A 144 -6.22 15.25 8.87
CA SER A 144 -6.02 14.38 7.71
C SER A 144 -7.19 14.46 6.71
N GLN A 145 -8.43 14.59 7.21
CA GLN A 145 -9.59 14.81 6.34
C GLN A 145 -9.49 16.16 5.59
N ARG A 146 -9.10 17.25 6.28
CA ARG A 146 -8.90 18.55 5.62
C ARG A 146 -7.82 18.49 4.54
N GLU A 147 -6.70 17.82 4.81
CA GLU A 147 -5.62 17.64 3.83
C GLU A 147 -6.09 16.86 2.60
N MET A 148 -6.87 15.78 2.80
CA MET A 148 -7.47 15.05 1.69
C MET A 148 -8.49 15.89 0.92
N GLU A 149 -9.28 16.72 1.59
CA GLU A 149 -10.20 17.64 0.92
C GLU A 149 -9.43 18.66 0.07
N GLU A 150 -8.36 19.25 0.59
CA GLU A 150 -7.49 20.18 -0.15
C GLU A 150 -6.78 19.51 -1.35
N GLU A 151 -6.38 18.24 -1.22
CA GLU A 151 -5.73 17.50 -2.30
C GLU A 151 -6.73 17.05 -3.40
N PHE A 152 -7.92 16.61 -3.00
CA PHE A 152 -8.82 15.90 -3.92
C PHE A 152 -10.04 16.70 -4.37
N LEU A 153 -10.47 17.73 -3.63
CA LEU A 153 -11.60 18.58 -3.99
C LEU A 153 -11.12 19.88 -4.64
N ALA A 154 -11.77 20.25 -5.75
CA ALA A 154 -11.57 21.52 -6.41
C ALA A 154 -12.69 22.51 -6.05
N ASP A 155 -12.58 23.75 -6.55
CA ASP A 155 -13.54 24.84 -6.28
C ASP A 155 -15.00 24.52 -6.67
N SER A 156 -15.22 23.55 -7.57
CA SER A 156 -16.57 23.07 -7.94
C SER A 156 -16.64 21.54 -8.08
N PRO A 157 -17.86 20.96 -8.00
CA PRO A 157 -18.07 19.54 -8.26
C PRO A 157 -17.62 19.11 -9.67
N GLU A 158 -17.84 19.94 -10.68
CA GLU A 158 -17.40 19.67 -12.06
C GLU A 158 -15.88 19.66 -12.17
N ALA A 159 -15.19 20.64 -11.56
CA ALA A 159 -13.74 20.67 -11.52
C ALA A 159 -13.16 19.48 -10.73
N THR A 160 -13.83 19.04 -9.68
CA THR A 160 -13.45 17.85 -8.90
C THR A 160 -13.58 16.57 -9.74
N ALA A 161 -14.67 16.44 -10.50
CA ALA A 161 -14.89 15.31 -11.40
C ALA A 161 -13.84 15.27 -12.50
N GLU A 162 -13.53 16.42 -13.12
CA GLU A 162 -12.49 16.53 -14.15
C GLU A 162 -11.10 16.15 -13.60
N ALA A 163 -10.69 16.70 -12.45
CA ALA A 163 -9.41 16.35 -11.82
C ALA A 163 -9.34 14.86 -11.44
N ARG A 164 -10.46 14.26 -11.02
CA ARG A 164 -10.54 12.81 -10.76
C ARG A 164 -10.39 11.99 -12.04
N ALA A 165 -11.03 12.41 -13.13
CA ALA A 165 -10.92 11.76 -14.43
C ALA A 165 -9.47 11.80 -14.93
N ASP A 166 -8.80 12.94 -14.84
CA ASP A 166 -7.40 13.10 -15.25
C ASP A 166 -6.48 12.16 -14.45
N ARG A 167 -6.60 12.14 -13.11
CA ARG A 167 -5.86 11.18 -12.26
C ARG A 167 -6.15 9.73 -12.61
N THR A 168 -7.37 9.42 -13.05
CA THR A 168 -7.74 8.07 -13.47
C THR A 168 -7.12 7.73 -14.82
N ALA A 169 -7.15 8.67 -15.78
CA ALA A 169 -6.53 8.51 -17.10
C ALA A 169 -5.03 8.27 -16.96
N GLU A 170 -4.32 9.08 -16.17
CA GLU A 170 -2.88 8.90 -15.92
C GLU A 170 -2.55 7.51 -15.34
N ARG A 171 -3.39 7.00 -14.43
CA ARG A 171 -3.21 5.65 -13.87
C ARG A 171 -3.43 4.57 -14.92
N VAL A 172 -4.47 4.68 -15.74
CA VAL A 172 -4.76 3.71 -16.80
C VAL A 172 -3.67 3.75 -17.87
N GLU A 173 -3.23 4.93 -18.29
CA GLU A 173 -2.18 5.12 -19.30
C GLU A 173 -0.84 4.51 -18.88
N ARG A 174 -0.53 4.50 -17.57
CA ARG A 174 0.65 3.81 -17.03
C ARG A 174 0.66 2.31 -17.34
N TRP A 175 -0.50 1.67 -17.45
CA TRP A 175 -0.64 0.23 -17.68
C TRP A 175 -0.96 -0.11 -19.14
N LEU A 176 -1.82 0.67 -19.79
CA LEU A 176 -2.36 0.37 -21.12
C LEU A 176 -1.73 1.19 -22.25
N GLY A 177 -0.90 2.18 -21.93
CA GLY A 177 -0.40 3.17 -22.90
C GLY A 177 -1.41 4.28 -23.16
N GLU A 178 -1.11 5.15 -24.12
CA GLU A 178 -1.92 6.35 -24.42
C GLU A 178 -3.37 6.00 -24.78
N LEU A 179 -4.34 6.66 -24.14
CA LEU A 179 -5.76 6.43 -24.40
C LEU A 179 -6.21 7.14 -25.67
N ASN A 180 -7.04 6.49 -26.48
CA ASN A 180 -7.71 7.15 -27.60
C ASN A 180 -8.90 8.02 -27.11
N SER A 181 -9.49 8.79 -28.02
CA SER A 181 -10.58 9.71 -27.68
C SER A 181 -11.83 9.03 -27.09
N GLU A 182 -12.15 7.81 -27.53
CA GLU A 182 -13.28 7.04 -27.00
C GLU A 182 -12.98 6.58 -25.57
N GLN A 183 -11.78 6.05 -25.33
CA GLN A 183 -11.33 5.61 -24.00
C GLN A 183 -11.24 6.78 -23.01
N ARG A 184 -10.78 7.97 -23.46
CA ARG A 184 -10.77 9.18 -22.61
C ARG A 184 -12.18 9.64 -22.22
N ASN A 185 -13.17 9.44 -23.08
CA ASN A 185 -14.57 9.74 -22.73
C ASN A 185 -15.18 8.72 -21.76
N ILE A 186 -14.66 7.49 -21.71
CA ILE A 186 -15.09 6.49 -20.72
C ILE A 186 -14.52 6.80 -19.33
N VAL A 187 -13.31 7.38 -19.27
CA VAL A 187 -12.62 7.71 -18.01
C VAL A 187 -13.09 9.04 -17.40
N ARG A 188 -13.69 9.93 -18.20
CA ARG A 188 -14.34 11.18 -17.76
C ARG A 188 -15.61 10.94 -16.96
#